data_AF-A0A1D4TTE6-F1
#
_entry.id   AF-A0A1D4TTE6-F1
#
_cell.length_a   1.000
_cell.length_b   1.000
_cell.length_c   1.000
_cell.angle_alpha   90.00
_cell.angle_beta   90.00
_cell.angle_gamma   90.00
#
_symmetry.space_group_name_H-M   'P 1'
#
loop_
_entity.id
_entity.type
_entity.pdbx_description
1 polymer ?
#
loop_
_entity_poly.entity_id
_entity_poly.type
_entity_poly.pdbx_seq_one_letter_code
_entity_poly.pdbx_strand_id
1 'polypeptide(L)'
;MANSGPNTNGSQFFIVQMKEVPQNMLSQLADGGWPQPIVDAYGEKGGTPWLDQKHTVFGQIIDGETTLEDIANTKVGPQDKPLHDVVIESIDVEE
;
A
#
# COMPACT_ATOMS: atom_id res chain seq x y z
N MET A 1 6.94 -2.44 -3.30
CA MET A 1 8.38 -2.17 -3.04
C MET A 1 8.59 -0.67 -2.90
N ALA A 2 9.21 -0.20 -1.83
CA ALA A 2 9.69 1.18 -1.77
C ALA A 2 10.93 1.31 -2.68
N ASN A 3 11.04 2.43 -3.38
CA ASN A 3 12.14 2.70 -4.29
C ASN A 3 12.36 4.21 -4.44
N SER A 4 13.46 4.60 -5.09
CA SER A 4 13.81 6.00 -5.39
C SER A 4 13.78 6.29 -6.90
N GLY A 5 12.94 5.57 -7.64
CA GLY A 5 12.83 5.63 -9.08
C GLY A 5 12.96 4.26 -9.77
N PRO A 6 12.86 4.22 -11.11
CA PRO A 6 12.88 2.97 -11.86
C PRO A 6 14.14 2.14 -11.56
N ASN A 7 13.96 0.82 -11.37
CA ASN A 7 15.04 -0.14 -11.15
C ASN A 7 15.90 0.11 -9.89
N THR A 8 15.34 0.73 -8.85
CA THR A 8 16.04 0.99 -7.56
C THR A 8 15.45 0.23 -6.37
N ASN A 9 14.76 -0.89 -6.63
CA ASN A 9 14.22 -1.73 -5.57
C ASN A 9 15.37 -2.33 -4.73
N GLY A 10 15.27 -2.18 -3.40
CA GLY A 10 16.17 -2.80 -2.41
C GLY A 10 15.40 -3.73 -1.49
N SER A 11 15.60 -3.59 -0.17
CA SER A 11 14.87 -4.37 0.85
C SER A 11 13.66 -3.64 1.43
N GLN A 12 13.51 -2.34 1.17
CA GLN A 12 12.42 -1.56 1.75
C GLN A 12 11.09 -1.85 1.05
N PHE A 13 10.05 -2.07 1.85
CA PHE A 13 8.68 -2.25 1.37
C PHE A 13 7.72 -1.43 2.23
N PHE A 14 6.47 -1.34 1.76
CA PHE A 14 5.37 -0.70 2.46
C PHE A 14 4.10 -1.49 2.19
N ILE A 15 3.12 -1.32 3.07
CA ILE A 15 1.78 -1.90 2.97
C ILE A 15 0.81 -0.73 2.75
N VAL A 16 -0.08 -0.87 1.77
CA VAL A 16 -1.12 0.13 1.49
C VAL A 16 -2.34 -0.15 2.37
N GLN A 17 -2.87 0.88 3.02
CA GLN A 17 -4.04 0.77 3.92
C GLN A 17 -5.18 1.72 3.50
N MET A 18 -5.04 2.45 2.39
CA MET A 18 -6.05 3.43 2.00
C MET A 18 -7.37 2.73 1.63
N LYS A 19 -8.40 2.93 2.46
CA LYS A 19 -9.69 2.21 2.36
C LYS A 19 -10.58 2.69 1.22
N GLU A 20 -10.43 3.94 0.80
CA GLU A 20 -11.28 4.55 -0.22
C GLU A 20 -10.42 5.28 -1.25
N VAL A 21 -10.64 4.98 -2.53
CA VAL A 21 -10.05 5.75 -3.63
C VAL A 21 -11.00 6.92 -3.97
N PRO A 22 -10.50 8.16 -4.07
CA PRO A 22 -11.34 9.30 -4.45
C PRO A 22 -12.06 9.07 -5.79
N GLN A 23 -13.35 9.42 -5.86
CA GLN A 23 -14.17 9.16 -7.06
C GLN A 23 -13.61 9.78 -8.34
N ASN A 24 -13.03 10.98 -8.25
CA ASN A 24 -12.37 11.63 -9.38
C ASN A 24 -11.18 10.82 -9.90
N MET A 25 -10.46 10.09 -9.04
CA MET A 25 -9.37 9.20 -9.45
C MET A 25 -9.92 7.94 -10.13
N LEU A 26 -11.02 7.38 -9.63
CA LEU A 26 -11.68 6.23 -10.27
C LEU A 26 -12.17 6.58 -11.69
N SER A 27 -12.77 7.77 -11.87
CA SER A 27 -13.15 8.27 -13.20
C SER A 27 -11.93 8.42 -14.11
N GLN A 28 -10.83 9.00 -13.60
CA GLN A 28 -9.59 9.13 -14.38
C GLN A 28 -9.00 7.78 -14.81
N LEU A 29 -9.10 6.74 -13.98
CA LEU A 29 -8.65 5.40 -14.35
C LEU A 29 -9.51 4.84 -15.49
N ALA A 30 -10.84 4.94 -15.38
CA ALA A 30 -11.76 4.48 -16.41
C ALA A 30 -11.54 5.23 -17.73
N ASP A 31 -11.48 6.55 -17.70
CA ASP A 31 -11.21 7.41 -18.86
C ASP A 31 -9.81 7.16 -19.45
N GLY A 32 -8.85 6.80 -18.59
CA GLY A 32 -7.48 6.41 -18.94
C GLY A 32 -7.36 5.03 -19.58
N GLY A 33 -8.47 4.31 -19.77
CA GLY A 33 -8.50 3.01 -20.46
C GLY A 33 -8.15 1.81 -19.57
N TRP A 34 -8.18 1.95 -18.24
CA TRP A 34 -8.05 0.81 -17.35
C TRP A 34 -9.24 -0.14 -17.50
N PRO A 35 -9.04 -1.48 -17.41
CA PRO A 35 -10.15 -2.42 -17.46
C PRO A 35 -11.14 -2.15 -16.33
N GLN A 36 -12.44 -2.13 -16.65
CA GLN A 36 -13.51 -1.86 -15.67
C GLN A 36 -13.41 -2.71 -14.40
N PRO A 37 -13.11 -4.04 -14.45
CA PRO A 37 -12.98 -4.83 -13.23
C PRO A 37 -11.87 -4.35 -12.28
N ILE A 38 -10.83 -3.67 -12.79
CA ILE A 38 -9.76 -3.11 -11.96
C ILE A 38 -10.21 -1.80 -11.32
N VAL A 39 -10.94 -0.96 -12.07
CA VAL A 39 -11.54 0.27 -11.53
C VAL A 39 -12.51 -0.08 -10.41
N ASP A 40 -13.36 -1.08 -10.63
CA ASP A 40 -14.32 -1.56 -9.64
C ASP A 40 -13.61 -2.13 -8.40
N ALA A 41 -12.55 -2.93 -8.59
CA ALA A 41 -11.76 -3.45 -7.48
C ALA A 41 -11.14 -2.34 -6.62
N TYR A 42 -10.63 -1.27 -7.23
CA TYR A 42 -10.15 -0.09 -6.51
C TYR A 42 -11.27 0.66 -5.80
N GLY A 43 -12.45 0.74 -6.40
CA GLY A 43 -13.62 1.37 -5.79
C GLY A 43 -14.16 0.61 -4.58
N GLU A 44 -14.10 -0.73 -4.62
CA GLU A 44 -14.60 -1.61 -3.55
C GLU A 44 -13.58 -1.78 -2.42
N LYS A 45 -12.31 -2.02 -2.77
CA LYS A 45 -11.27 -2.44 -1.80
C LYS A 45 -10.35 -1.31 -1.36
N GLY A 46 -10.45 -0.14 -1.98
CA GLY A 46 -9.49 0.94 -1.78
C GLY A 46 -8.15 0.67 -2.47
N GLY A 47 -7.13 1.43 -2.09
CA GLY A 47 -5.78 1.34 -2.62
C GLY A 47 -5.20 2.68 -3.03
N THR A 48 -4.03 2.65 -3.68
CA THR A 48 -3.31 3.85 -4.13
C THR A 48 -2.93 3.73 -5.61
N PRO A 49 -3.89 3.88 -6.55
CA PRO A 49 -3.68 3.60 -7.97
C PRO A 49 -2.55 4.40 -8.63
N TRP A 50 -2.24 5.59 -8.11
CA TRP A 50 -1.15 6.43 -8.64
C TRP A 50 0.27 5.88 -8.39
N LEU A 51 0.39 4.82 -7.59
CA LEU A 51 1.62 4.07 -7.36
C LEU A 51 1.79 2.92 -8.36
N ASP A 52 0.73 2.56 -9.11
CA ASP A 52 0.81 1.53 -10.14
C ASP A 52 1.85 1.91 -11.19
N GLN A 53 2.52 0.88 -11.73
CA GLN A 53 3.63 1.00 -12.68
C GLN A 53 4.89 1.71 -12.12
N LYS A 54 4.86 2.23 -10.88
CA LYS A 54 6.02 2.84 -10.20
C LYS A 54 6.59 1.95 -9.11
N HIS A 55 5.72 1.20 -8.42
CA HIS A 55 6.10 0.33 -7.33
C HIS A 55 5.66 -1.10 -7.63
N THR A 56 6.61 -2.04 -7.57
CA THR A 56 6.31 -3.47 -7.74
C THR A 56 5.43 -3.95 -6.59
N VAL A 57 4.24 -4.45 -6.91
CA VAL A 57 3.38 -5.21 -5.99
C VAL A 57 3.86 -6.67 -6.02
N PHE A 58 4.15 -7.24 -4.86
CA PHE A 58 4.68 -8.61 -4.75
C PHE A 58 3.93 -9.48 -3.72
N GLY A 59 2.88 -8.93 -3.10
CA GLY A 59 2.09 -9.63 -2.10
C GLY A 59 0.91 -8.79 -1.62
N GLN A 60 0.03 -9.42 -0.86
CA GLN A 60 -1.11 -8.80 -0.19
C GLN A 60 -1.25 -9.41 1.20
N ILE A 61 -1.86 -8.66 2.12
CA ILE A 61 -2.24 -9.20 3.43
C ILE A 61 -3.40 -10.17 3.24
N ILE A 62 -3.30 -11.33 3.89
CA ILE A 62 -4.38 -12.33 3.97
C ILE A 62 -4.92 -12.49 5.40
N ASP A 63 -4.14 -12.08 6.40
CA ASP A 63 -4.49 -12.05 7.82
C ASP A 63 -3.65 -10.97 8.54
N GLY A 64 -4.17 -10.43 9.64
CA GLY A 64 -3.50 -9.40 10.45
C GLY A 64 -3.91 -7.95 10.15
N GLU A 65 -5.11 -7.73 9.60
CA GLU A 65 -5.62 -6.37 9.32
C GLU A 65 -5.65 -5.48 10.57
N THR A 66 -6.08 -6.00 11.72
CA THR A 66 -6.08 -5.23 12.99
C THR A 66 -4.67 -4.80 13.39
N THR A 67 -3.66 -5.66 13.21
CA THR A 67 -2.27 -5.29 13.49
C THR A 67 -1.79 -4.18 12.57
N LEU A 68 -2.14 -4.21 11.28
CA LEU A 68 -1.85 -3.11 10.37
C LEU A 68 -2.52 -1.80 10.83
N GLU A 69 -3.79 -1.87 11.24
CA GLU A 69 -4.52 -0.71 11.75
C GLU A 69 -3.87 -0.12 13.01
N ASP A 70 -3.45 -0.98 13.95
CA ASP A 70 -2.78 -0.54 15.17
C ASP A 70 -1.45 0.16 14.86
N ILE A 71 -0.64 -0.41 13.96
CA ILE A 71 0.64 0.18 13.52
C ILE A 71 0.41 1.54 12.85
N ALA A 72 -0.54 1.63 11.92
CA ALA A 72 -0.85 2.84 11.18
C ALA A 72 -1.37 3.98 12.07
N ASN A 73 -2.05 3.64 13.18
CA ASN A 73 -2.57 4.60 14.16
C ASN A 73 -1.55 4.99 15.26
N THR A 74 -0.33 4.45 15.21
CA THR A 74 0.71 4.84 16.19
C THR A 74 1.01 6.33 16.12
N LYS A 75 1.31 6.93 17.27
CA LYS A 75 1.70 8.34 17.32
C LYS A 75 3.05 8.52 16.61
N VAL A 76 3.10 9.48 15.70
CA VAL A 76 4.32 9.84 14.97
C VAL A 76 4.89 11.16 15.47
N GLY A 77 6.22 11.27 15.36
CA GLY A 77 6.98 12.49 15.55
C GLY A 77 7.33 13.16 14.21
N PRO A 78 8.42 13.94 14.15
CA PRO A 78 8.88 14.57 12.92
C PRO A 78 9.17 13.55 11.81
N GLN A 79 8.90 13.93 10.55
CA GLN A 79 9.14 13.10 9.36
C GLN A 79 8.35 11.77 9.36
N ASP A 80 7.17 11.76 9.99
CA ASP A 80 6.29 10.61 10.08
C ASP A 80 6.91 9.36 10.76
N LYS A 81 8.00 9.54 11.52
CA LYS A 81 8.62 8.46 12.28
C LYS A 81 7.79 8.16 13.54
N PRO A 82 7.43 6.90 13.85
CA PRO A 82 6.79 6.54 15.11
C PRO A 82 7.55 7.04 16.35
N LEU A 83 6.82 7.51 17.37
CA LEU A 83 7.41 7.95 18.65
C LEU A 83 8.04 6.80 19.43
N HIS A 84 7.47 5.60 19.28
CA HIS A 84 7.98 4.37 19.84
C HIS A 84 8.27 3.41 18.68
N ASP A 85 9.39 2.70 18.76
CA ASP A 85 9.82 1.82 17.68
C ASP A 85 8.82 0.67 17.47
N VAL A 86 8.45 0.45 16.20
CA VAL A 86 7.69 -0.72 15.73
C VAL A 86 8.66 -1.60 14.97
N VAL A 87 9.01 -2.75 15.54
CA VAL A 87 10.13 -3.59 15.07
C VAL A 87 9.60 -4.95 14.61
N ILE A 88 10.08 -5.41 13.45
CA ILE A 88 9.90 -6.79 13.00
C ILE A 88 10.96 -7.64 13.71
N GLU A 89 10.53 -8.52 14.61
CA GLU A 89 11.46 -9.35 15.40
C GLU A 89 11.97 -10.56 14.60
N SER A 90 11.09 -11.18 13.81
CA SER A 90 11.40 -12.34 12.97
C SER A 90 10.46 -12.40 11.77
N ILE A 91 10.85 -13.18 10.76
CA ILE A 91 10.03 -13.47 9.57
C ILE A 91 10.11 -14.96 9.34
N ASP A 92 8.95 -15.62 9.37
CA ASP A 92 8.79 -17.01 8.98
C ASP A 92 8.30 -17.08 7.53
N VAL A 93 8.91 -17.99 6.75
CA VAL A 93 8.57 -18.22 5.35
C VAL A 93 8.06 -19.65 5.21
N GLU A 94 6.82 -19.78 4.78
CA GLU A 94 6.16 -21.08 4.54
C GLU A 94 6.30 -21.47 3.06
N GLU A 95 6.41 -22.78 2.79
CA GLU A 95 6.51 -23.36 1.43
C GLU A 95 5.15 -23.50 0.74
#